data_AF-A0A6C0EML0-F1
#
_entry.id   AF-A0A6C0EML0-F1
#
_cell.length_a   1.000
_cell.length_b   1.000
_cell.length_c   1.000
_cell.angle_alpha   90.00
_cell.angle_beta   90.00
_cell.angle_gamma   90.00
#
_symmetry.space_group_name_H-M   'P 1'
#
loop_
_entity.id
_entity.type
_entity.pdbx_description
1 polymer ?
#
loop_
_entity_poly.entity_id
_entity_poly.type
_entity_poly.pdbx_seq_one_letter_code
_entity_poly.pdbx_strand_id
1 'polypeptide(L)' 'MNIDNIDNITLRKMVFLYNAIIDGWTVKLLDNKFEFIKNKQSLHKNPDFIKNFINNNLDMKSLILI' A
#
# COMPACT_ATOMS: atom_id res chain seq x y z
N MET A 1 12.30 18.06 10.93
CA MET A 1 12.59 16.63 10.73
C MET A 1 13.82 16.56 9.86
N ASN A 2 14.90 15.93 10.33
CA ASN A 2 16.07 15.68 9.49
C ASN A 2 15.70 14.53 8.55
N ILE A 3 15.67 14.77 7.25
CA ILE A 3 15.31 13.78 6.20
C ILE A 3 16.38 12.67 6.10
N ASP A 4 17.54 12.89 6.71
CA ASP A 4 18.78 12.15 6.46
C ASP A 4 18.79 10.68 6.89
N ASN A 5 17.73 10.14 7.51
CA ASN A 5 17.66 8.72 7.86
C ASN A 5 16.21 8.19 7.94
N ILE A 6 15.52 8.14 6.80
CA ILE A 6 14.33 7.27 6.68
C ILE A 6 14.84 5.84 6.52
N ASP A 7 14.56 4.98 7.49
CA ASP A 7 14.91 3.57 7.36
C ASP A 7 14.09 2.88 6.24
N ASN A 8 14.64 1.80 5.69
CA ASN A 8 14.01 1.08 4.59
C ASN A 8 12.61 0.54 4.93
N ILE A 9 12.32 0.21 6.18
CA ILE A 9 11.01 -0.30 6.61
C ILE A 9 9.99 0.83 6.57
N THR A 10 10.36 2.00 7.05
CA THR A 10 9.53 3.21 7.03
C THR A 10 9.25 3.64 5.59
N LEU A 11 10.26 3.64 4.71
CA LEU A 11 10.06 3.93 3.29
C LEU A 11 9.08 2.94 2.62
N ARG A 12 9.24 1.64 2.87
CA ARG A 12 8.33 0.60 2.32
C ARG A 12 6.88 0.81 2.78
N LYS A 13 6.68 1.16 4.05
CA LYS A 13 5.34 1.48 4.59
C LYS A 13 4.73 2.67 3.86
N MET A 14 5.51 3.73 3.63
CA MET A 14 5.04 4.92 2.91
C MET A 14 4.63 4.60 1.47
N VAL A 15 5.44 3.83 0.75
CA VAL A 15 5.16 3.39 -0.62
C VAL A 15 3.90 2.53 -0.68
N PHE A 16 3.76 1.57 0.24
CA PHE A 16 2.59 0.70 0.31
C PHE A 16 1.29 1.50 0.53
N LEU A 17 1.32 2.48 1.44
CA LEU A 17 0.20 3.38 1.70
C LEU A 17 -0.13 4.24 0.48
N TYR A 18 0.88 4.81 -0.18
CA TYR A 18 0.71 5.60 -1.39
C TYR A 18 0.04 4.80 -2.51
N ASN A 19 0.54 3.59 -2.79
CA ASN A 19 -0.01 2.74 -3.83
C ASN A 19 -1.43 2.27 -3.50
N ALA A 20 -1.75 2.03 -2.22
CA ALA A 20 -3.12 1.72 -1.80
C ALA A 20 -4.08 2.87 -2.12
N ILE A 21 -3.69 4.11 -1.83
CA ILE A 21 -4.51 5.29 -2.12
C ILE A 21 -4.71 5.46 -3.63
N ILE A 22 -3.64 5.34 -4.44
CA ILE A 22 -3.73 5.43 -5.91
C ILE A 22 -4.60 4.33 -6.51
N ASP A 23 -4.52 3.11 -5.98
CA ASP A 23 -5.37 2.01 -6.40
C ASP A 23 -6.84 2.20 -5.93
N GLY A 24 -7.14 3.22 -5.13
CA GLY A 24 -8.51 3.57 -4.70
C GLY A 24 -8.95 2.87 -3.41
N TRP A 25 -8.01 2.42 -2.58
CA TRP A 25 -8.31 2.00 -1.23
C TRP A 25 -8.53 3.21 -0.33
N THR A 26 -9.48 3.08 0.60
CA THR A 26 -9.53 3.94 1.78
C THR A 26 -8.61 3.37 2.84
N VAL A 27 -7.70 4.19 3.37
CA VAL A 27 -6.79 3.80 4.45
C VAL A 27 -7.11 4.59 5.72
N LYS A 28 -7.25 3.90 6.85
CA LYS A 28 -7.51 4.50 8.16
C LYS A 28 -6.47 4.06 9.17
N LEU A 29 -6.04 4.96 10.06
CA LEU A 29 -5.21 4.62 11.21
C LEU A 29 -6.12 4.39 12.42
N LEU A 30 -6.06 3.19 13.00
CA LEU A 30 -6.83 2.77 14.17
C LEU A 30 -5.88 2.05 15.13
N ASP A 31 -5.75 2.53 16.37
CA ASP A 31 -4.92 1.92 17.42
C ASP A 31 -3.53 1.46 16.94
N ASN A 32 -2.79 2.37 16.30
CA ASN A 32 -1.46 2.13 15.70
C ASN A 32 -1.41 1.08 14.58
N LYS A 33 -2.54 0.74 13.97
CA LYS A 33 -2.64 -0.15 12.81
C LYS A 33 -3.34 0.54 11.64
N PHE A 34 -2.97 0.16 10.43
CA PHE A 34 -3.64 0.63 9.22
C PHE A 34 -4.73 -0.36 8.82
N GLU A 35 -5.95 0.14 8.65
CA GLU A 35 -7.07 -0.57 8.05
C GLU A 35 -7.22 -0.14 6.59
N PHE A 36 -7.35 -1.12 5.69
CA PHE A 36 -7.48 -0.92 4.25
C PHE A 36 -8.87 -1.38 3.79
N ILE A 37 -9.66 -0.49 3.21
CA ILE A 37 -11.02 -0.75 2.76
C ILE A 37 -11.11 -0.51 1.25
N LYS A 38 -11.58 -1.52 0.51
CA LYS A 38 -11.86 -1.43 -0.93
C LYS A 38 -13.35 -1.61 -1.16
N ASN A 39 -13.95 -0.75 -2.00
CA ASN A 39 -15.37 -0.87 -2.32
C ASN A 39 -15.65 -2.19 -3.06
N LYS A 40 -16.59 -3.00 -2.55
CA LYS A 40 -17.02 -4.29 -3.13
C LYS A 40 -17.44 -4.20 -4.61
N GLN A 41 -17.95 -3.07 -5.06
CA GLN A 41 -18.35 -2.89 -6.46
C GLN A 41 -17.17 -3.00 -7.44
N SER A 42 -15.95 -2.61 -7.03
CA SER A 42 -14.72 -2.74 -7.83
C SER A 42 -14.10 -4.16 -7.82
N LEU A 43 -14.62 -5.02 -6.95
CA LEU A 43 -13.99 -6.24 -6.46
C LEU A 43 -14.50 -7.49 -7.20
N HIS A 44 -15.60 -7.35 -7.95
CA HIS A 44 -16.33 -8.45 -8.60
C HIS A 44 -15.59 -9.18 -9.74
N LYS A 45 -14.38 -8.73 -10.13
CA LYS A 45 -13.70 -9.27 -11.32
C LYS A 45 -12.48 -10.15 -11.03
N ASN A 46 -11.94 -10.17 -9.81
CA ASN A 46 -10.75 -10.97 -9.52
C ASN A 46 -10.70 -11.41 -8.04
N PRO A 47 -10.85 -12.72 -7.73
CA PRO A 47 -10.76 -13.22 -6.35
C PRO A 47 -9.36 -13.04 -5.74
N ASP A 48 -8.32 -12.98 -6.58
CA ASP A 48 -6.92 -12.83 -6.15
C ASP A 48 -6.48 -11.37 -6.03
N PHE A 49 -7.39 -10.38 -6.13
CA PHE A 49 -7.00 -8.98 -6.16
C PHE A 49 -6.20 -8.52 -4.93
N ILE A 50 -6.54 -9.00 -3.73
CA ILE A 50 -5.77 -8.69 -2.50
C ILE A 50 -4.37 -9.26 -2.60
N LYS A 51 -4.24 -10.53 -3.02
CA LYS A 51 -2.96 -11.21 -3.17
C LYS A 51 -2.08 -10.51 -4.21
N ASN A 52 -2.66 -10.13 -5.34
CA ASN A 52 -1.98 -9.38 -6.39
C ASN A 52 -1.53 -8.00 -5.90
N PHE A 53 -2.40 -7.28 -5.18
CA PHE A 53 -2.05 -5.99 -4.60
C PHE A 53 -0.88 -6.13 -3.60
N ILE A 54 -0.93 -7.11 -2.70
CA ILE A 54 0.14 -7.36 -1.72
C ILE A 54 1.46 -7.68 -2.43
N ASN A 55 1.44 -8.62 -3.38
CA ASN A 55 2.66 -9.04 -4.09
C ASN A 55 3.29 -7.88 -4.89
N ASN A 56 2.47 -7.07 -5.55
CA ASN A 56 2.95 -5.95 -6.36
C ASN A 56 3.56 -4.82 -5.52
N ASN A 57 3.16 -4.69 -4.25
CA ASN A 57 3.51 -3.55 -3.39
C ASN A 57 4.45 -3.90 -2.23
N LEU A 58 4.68 -5.19 -1.93
CA LEU A 58 5.66 -5.63 -0.94
C LEU A 58 7.02 -5.99 -1.53
N ASP A 59 7.07 -6.37 -2.81
CA ASP A 59 8.31 -6.77 -3.46
C ASP A 59 9.06 -5.52 -3.98
N MET A 60 10.18 -5.14 -3.33
CA MET A 60 10.90 -3.88 -3.59
C MET A 60 11.42 -3.71 -5.04
N LYS A 61 11.35 -4.76 -5.87
CA LYS A 61 11.71 -4.68 -7.30
C LYS A 61 10.76 -3.80 -8.11
N SER A 62 9.55 -3.51 -7.59
CA SER A 62 8.54 -2.70 -8.26
C SER A 62 8.65 -1.19 -7.99
N LEU A 63 9.59 -0.76 -7.13
CA LEU A 63 9.91 0.65 -6.94
C LEU A 63 10.65 1.21 -8.16
N ILE A 64 9.90 1.47 -9.23
CA ILE A 64 10.36 2.37 -10.29
C ILE A 64 10.01 3.78 -9.81
N LEU A 65 11.03 4.49 -9.30
CA LEU A 65 11.01 5.94 -9.31
C LEU A 65 11.09 6.36 -10.78
N ILE A 66 9.97 6.85 -11.34
CA ILE A 66 9.94 7.59 -12.59
C ILE A 66 10.11 9.07 -12.24
#